data_AF-A0A1Q3M5R4-F1
#
_entry.id   AF-A0A1Q3M5R4-F1
#
_cell.length_a   1.000
_cell.length_b   1.000
_cell.length_c   1.000
_cell.angle_alpha   90.00
_cell.angle_beta   90.00
_cell.angle_gamma   90.00
#
_symmetry.space_group_name_H-M   'P 1'
#
loop_
_entity.id
_entity.type
_entity.pdbx_description
1 polymer ?
#
loop_
_entity_poly.entity_id
_entity_poly.type
_entity_poly.pdbx_seq_one_letter_code
_entity_poly.pdbx_strand_id
1 'polypeptide(L)'
;MEALLAQAKEALAEYAAANSSYSTNVDAQKDAFNAIGQLLTRVKYALQASDSTAENDQTAQTIFRKLKGQRASTKITNEEKAAMEAEGKKVNQISVSQMSYSNRIDNLQSLISLLSSIPAYNPNEEELKVSALASLAAELQDKNTRVASSFVQLTAARNKRTEIIRGAETSIVETASNVKSYVRSLFGSTHPNYKQISKIAIK
;
A
#
# COMPACT_ATOMS: atom_id res chain seq x y z
N MET A 1 -32.99 14.20 16.70
CA MET A 1 -32.52 12.83 16.38
C MET A 1 -32.51 12.56 14.88
N GLU A 2 -33.52 13.03 14.11
CA GLU A 2 -33.55 12.86 12.65
C GLU A 2 -32.34 13.46 11.92
N ALA A 3 -31.92 14.68 12.27
CA ALA A 3 -30.73 15.31 11.69
C ALA A 3 -29.45 14.49 11.95
N LEU A 4 -29.27 13.98 13.17
CA LEU A 4 -28.13 13.12 13.53
C LEU A 4 -28.14 11.79 12.76
N LEU A 5 -29.32 11.22 12.55
CA LEU A 5 -29.50 10.01 11.74
C LEU A 5 -29.13 10.27 10.27
N ALA A 6 -29.55 11.41 9.70
CA ALA A 6 -29.19 11.81 8.35
C ALA A 6 -27.66 11.96 8.20
N GLN A 7 -27.01 12.67 9.12
CA GLN A 7 -25.54 12.82 9.15
C GLN A 7 -24.82 11.47 9.25
N ALA A 8 -25.32 10.52 10.04
CA ALA A 8 -24.70 9.21 10.15
C ALA A 8 -24.86 8.36 8.89
N LYS A 9 -26.02 8.44 8.22
CA LYS A 9 -26.23 7.79 6.92
C LYS A 9 -25.26 8.34 5.86
N GLU A 10 -25.10 9.66 5.82
CA GLU A 10 -24.15 10.32 4.93
C GLU A 10 -22.71 9.88 5.23
N ALA A 11 -22.27 9.91 6.48
CA ALA A 11 -20.93 9.46 6.88
C ALA A 11 -20.67 7.98 6.57
N LEU A 12 -21.70 7.13 6.64
CA LEU A 12 -21.60 5.72 6.23
C LEU A 12 -21.45 5.57 4.71
N ALA A 13 -22.16 6.37 3.93
CA ALA A 13 -22.05 6.38 2.47
C ALA A 13 -20.67 6.91 2.03
N GLU A 14 -20.18 7.99 2.63
CA GLU A 14 -18.84 8.54 2.41
C GLU A 14 -17.75 7.51 2.75
N TYR A 15 -17.88 6.82 3.89
CA TYR A 15 -16.97 5.73 4.26
C TYR A 15 -16.96 4.61 3.22
N ALA A 16 -18.14 4.17 2.77
CA ALA A 16 -18.24 3.09 1.79
C ALA A 16 -17.58 3.49 0.46
N ALA A 17 -17.83 4.71 -0.03
CA ALA A 17 -17.21 5.22 -1.25
C ALA A 17 -15.68 5.34 -1.11
N ALA A 18 -15.20 5.91 -0.01
CA ALA A 18 -13.76 6.05 0.24
C ALA A 18 -13.05 4.69 0.38
N ASN A 19 -13.70 3.70 1.00
CA ASN A 19 -13.16 2.36 1.14
C ASN A 19 -13.06 1.63 -0.20
N SER A 20 -14.10 1.72 -1.04
CA SER A 20 -14.07 1.17 -2.39
C SER A 20 -12.98 1.84 -3.24
N SER A 21 -12.89 3.17 -3.22
CA SER A 21 -11.84 3.92 -3.93
C SER A 21 -10.44 3.49 -3.52
N TYR A 22 -10.17 3.38 -2.20
CA TYR A 22 -8.89 2.89 -1.70
C TYR A 22 -8.58 1.46 -2.18
N SER A 23 -9.56 0.55 -2.09
CA SER A 23 -9.39 -0.84 -2.55
C SER A 23 -9.03 -0.92 -4.03
N THR A 24 -9.79 -0.24 -4.90
CA THR A 24 -9.55 -0.24 -6.34
C THR A 24 -8.19 0.37 -6.69
N ASN A 25 -7.76 1.42 -6.00
CA ASN A 25 -6.43 2.00 -6.21
C ASN A 25 -5.30 1.05 -5.77
N VAL A 26 -5.48 0.32 -4.67
CA VAL A 26 -4.52 -0.71 -4.22
C VAL A 26 -4.39 -1.83 -5.25
N ASP A 27 -5.50 -2.27 -5.82
CA ASP A 27 -5.50 -3.32 -6.85
C ASP A 27 -4.82 -2.82 -8.13
N ALA A 28 -5.18 -1.62 -8.62
CA ALA A 28 -4.55 -1.00 -9.78
C ALA A 28 -3.04 -0.77 -9.61
N GLN A 29 -2.57 -0.47 -8.39
CA GLN A 29 -1.15 -0.39 -8.07
C GLN A 29 -0.49 -1.77 -8.18
N LYS A 30 -1.05 -2.79 -7.52
CA LYS A 30 -0.49 -4.15 -7.54
C LYS A 30 -0.34 -4.65 -8.97
N ASP A 31 -1.37 -4.49 -9.79
CA ASP A 31 -1.39 -4.96 -11.17
C ASP A 31 -0.29 -4.30 -12.01
N ALA A 32 -0.16 -2.97 -11.90
CA ALA A 32 0.89 -2.23 -12.59
C ALA A 32 2.30 -2.71 -12.22
N PHE A 33 2.55 -2.96 -10.93
CA PHE A 33 3.84 -3.44 -10.45
C PHE A 33 4.12 -4.92 -10.73
N ASN A 34 3.08 -5.74 -10.94
CA ASN A 34 3.25 -7.14 -11.35
C ASN A 34 3.64 -7.26 -12.81
N ALA A 35 3.13 -6.37 -13.68
CA ALA A 35 3.39 -6.39 -15.12
C ALA A 35 4.86 -6.10 -15.51
N ILE A 36 5.62 -5.35 -14.68
CA ILE A 36 6.96 -4.89 -15.08
C ILE A 36 8.03 -5.99 -15.10
N GLY A 37 7.79 -7.16 -14.49
CA GLY A 37 8.83 -8.19 -14.33
C GLY A 37 9.38 -8.74 -15.65
N GLN A 38 8.50 -8.95 -16.63
CA GLN A 38 8.88 -9.41 -17.97
C GLN A 38 9.63 -8.31 -18.73
N LEU A 39 9.16 -7.06 -18.64
CA LEU A 39 9.80 -5.89 -19.26
C LEU A 39 11.23 -5.72 -18.76
N LEU A 40 11.45 -5.77 -17.45
CA LEU A 40 12.80 -5.66 -16.86
C LEU A 40 13.76 -6.74 -17.38
N THR A 41 13.25 -7.92 -17.67
CA THR A 41 14.05 -9.01 -18.25
C THR A 41 14.45 -8.69 -19.69
N ARG A 42 13.51 -8.17 -20.49
CA ARG A 42 13.80 -7.72 -21.86
C ARG A 42 14.79 -6.55 -21.88
N VAL A 43 14.62 -5.57 -21.00
CA VAL A 43 15.56 -4.43 -20.85
C VAL A 43 16.97 -4.92 -20.52
N LYS A 44 17.10 -5.89 -19.62
CA LYS A 44 18.40 -6.52 -19.32
C LYS A 44 19.05 -7.09 -20.58
N TYR A 45 18.33 -7.92 -21.33
CA TYR A 45 18.92 -8.56 -22.51
C TYR A 45 19.17 -7.58 -23.65
N ALA A 46 18.35 -6.54 -23.80
CA ALA A 46 18.61 -5.45 -24.74
C ALA A 46 19.91 -4.70 -24.40
N LEU A 47 20.18 -4.48 -23.11
CA LEU A 47 21.44 -3.88 -22.67
C LEU A 47 22.63 -4.81 -22.98
N GLN A 48 22.52 -6.10 -22.66
CA GLN A 48 23.58 -7.08 -22.95
C GLN A 48 23.83 -7.31 -24.45
N ALA A 49 22.80 -7.10 -25.27
CA ALA A 49 22.91 -7.18 -26.74
C ALA A 49 23.44 -5.87 -27.36
N SER A 50 23.50 -4.79 -26.59
CA SER A 50 24.15 -3.55 -27.01
C SER A 50 25.67 -3.64 -26.83
N ASP A 51 26.42 -2.75 -27.47
CA ASP A 51 27.87 -2.61 -27.28
C ASP A 51 28.23 -1.94 -25.92
N SER A 52 27.48 -2.27 -24.87
CA SER A 52 27.71 -1.85 -23.48
C SER A 52 28.97 -2.54 -22.91
N THR A 53 29.60 -1.91 -21.92
CA THR A 53 30.76 -2.50 -21.25
C THR A 53 30.33 -3.49 -20.16
N ALA A 54 31.23 -4.40 -19.78
CA ALA A 54 30.98 -5.35 -18.70
C ALA A 54 30.69 -4.66 -17.35
N GLU A 55 31.30 -3.50 -17.09
CA GLU A 55 31.10 -2.69 -15.89
C GLU A 55 29.70 -2.08 -15.85
N ASN A 56 29.20 -1.59 -16.99
CA ASN A 56 27.84 -1.08 -17.12
C ASN A 56 26.81 -2.20 -16.88
N ASP A 57 27.04 -3.38 -17.46
CA ASP A 57 26.19 -4.54 -17.29
C ASP A 57 26.16 -5.03 -15.84
N GLN A 58 27.31 -5.02 -15.14
CA GLN A 58 27.40 -5.39 -13.73
C GLN A 58 26.67 -4.36 -12.83
N THR A 59 26.79 -3.08 -13.16
CA THR A 59 26.07 -2.00 -12.48
C THR A 59 24.56 -2.18 -12.65
N ALA A 60 24.09 -2.38 -13.89
CA ALA A 60 22.69 -2.63 -14.20
C ALA A 60 22.17 -3.91 -13.52
N GLN A 61 22.96 -4.99 -13.50
CA GLN A 61 22.62 -6.25 -12.84
C GLN A 61 22.35 -6.08 -11.33
N THR A 62 23.05 -5.16 -10.67
CA THR A 62 22.80 -4.83 -9.27
C THR A 62 21.45 -4.13 -9.09
N ILE A 63 21.07 -3.25 -10.01
CA ILE A 63 19.76 -2.57 -10.00
C ILE A 63 18.63 -3.57 -10.32
N PHE A 64 18.81 -4.44 -11.31
CA PHE A 64 17.84 -5.50 -11.64
C PHE A 64 17.58 -6.44 -10.45
N ARG A 65 18.62 -6.80 -9.69
CA ARG A 65 18.47 -7.61 -8.48
C ARG A 65 17.56 -6.93 -7.46
N LYS A 66 17.75 -5.63 -7.20
CA LYS A 66 16.89 -4.85 -6.30
C LYS A 66 15.44 -4.80 -6.78
N LEU A 67 15.23 -4.54 -8.08
CA LEU A 67 13.90 -4.48 -8.70
C LEU A 67 13.13 -5.80 -8.68
N LYS A 68 13.84 -6.94 -8.67
CA LYS A 68 13.28 -8.29 -8.59
C LYS A 68 13.29 -8.89 -7.19
N GLY A 69 13.81 -8.18 -6.18
CA GLY A 69 13.95 -8.70 -4.82
C GLY A 69 14.97 -9.85 -4.68
N GLN A 70 15.94 -9.92 -5.59
CA GLN A 70 17.00 -10.94 -5.60
C GLN A 70 18.23 -10.46 -4.82
N ARG A 71 18.92 -11.40 -4.16
CA ARG A 71 20.18 -11.14 -3.48
C ARG A 71 21.37 -11.22 -4.44
N ALA A 72 22.45 -10.51 -4.10
CA ALA A 72 23.73 -10.70 -4.76
C ALA A 72 24.41 -12.00 -4.32
N SER A 73 24.36 -12.30 -3.01
CA SER A 73 24.90 -13.54 -2.42
C SER A 73 23.81 -14.59 -2.22
N THR A 74 24.22 -15.86 -2.26
CA THR A 74 23.36 -17.00 -1.94
C THR A 74 22.93 -16.96 -0.48
N LYS A 75 21.72 -17.47 -0.21
CA LYS A 75 21.24 -17.56 1.17
C LYS A 75 21.92 -18.76 1.83
N ILE A 76 22.73 -18.50 2.85
CA ILE A 76 23.33 -19.53 3.71
C ILE A 76 22.22 -20.35 4.37
N THR A 77 22.38 -21.67 4.39
CA THR A 77 21.41 -22.57 5.04
C THR A 77 21.51 -22.49 6.55
N ASN A 78 20.49 -22.98 7.26
CA ASN A 78 20.54 -23.01 8.72
C ASN A 78 21.67 -23.92 9.25
N GLU A 79 22.00 -24.98 8.51
CA GLU A 79 23.08 -25.93 8.84
C GLU A 79 24.46 -25.28 8.67
N GLU A 80 24.69 -24.59 7.55
CA GLU A 80 25.93 -23.84 7.31
C GLU A 80 26.11 -22.71 8.32
N LYS A 81 25.01 -22.07 8.74
CA LYS A 81 25.03 -21.04 9.77
C LYS A 81 25.41 -21.62 11.13
N ALA A 82 24.86 -22.77 11.51
CA ALA A 82 25.20 -23.45 12.76
C ALA A 82 26.67 -23.93 12.78
N ALA A 83 27.18 -24.42 11.65
CA ALA A 83 28.60 -24.79 11.51
C ALA A 83 29.53 -23.57 11.69
N MET A 84 29.21 -22.43 11.08
CA MET A 84 30.02 -21.21 11.24
C MET A 84 29.93 -20.62 12.65
N GLU A 85 28.77 -20.71 13.31
CA GLU A 85 28.61 -20.29 14.71
C GLU A 85 29.42 -21.18 15.66
N ALA A 86 29.51 -22.49 15.39
CA ALA A 86 30.36 -23.42 16.15
C ALA A 86 31.87 -23.12 15.99
N GLU A 87 32.30 -22.58 14.85
CA GLU A 87 33.67 -22.08 14.62
C GLU A 87 33.92 -20.68 15.24
N GLY A 88 32.95 -20.10 15.96
CA GLY A 88 33.05 -18.76 16.55
C GLY A 88 32.89 -17.62 15.54
N LYS A 89 32.54 -17.90 14.28
CA LYS A 89 32.28 -16.88 13.25
C LYS A 89 30.82 -16.46 13.30
N LYS A 90 30.56 -15.21 13.68
CA LYS A 90 29.20 -14.68 13.73
C LYS A 90 28.74 -14.26 12.33
N VAL A 91 27.82 -15.03 11.73
CA VAL A 91 27.26 -14.73 10.41
C VAL A 91 25.96 -13.93 10.58
N ASN A 92 26.02 -12.63 10.30
CA ASN A 92 24.84 -11.78 10.29
C ASN A 92 24.22 -11.75 8.88
N GLN A 93 23.03 -12.33 8.73
CA GLN A 93 22.29 -12.36 7.47
C GLN A 93 20.97 -11.59 7.61
N ILE A 94 21.05 -10.27 7.45
CA ILE A 94 19.87 -9.40 7.48
C ILE A 94 19.11 -9.42 6.16
N SER A 95 17.82 -9.07 6.18
CA SER A 95 17.05 -8.82 4.96
C SER A 95 17.65 -7.64 4.19
N VAL A 96 17.81 -7.79 2.88
CA VAL A 96 18.30 -6.75 1.96
C VAL A 96 17.27 -6.43 0.87
N SER A 97 16.03 -6.93 1.02
CA SER A 97 14.98 -6.75 0.03
C SER A 97 14.55 -5.28 -0.03
N GLN A 98 14.52 -4.72 -1.24
CA GLN A 98 14.05 -3.35 -1.51
C GLN A 98 12.72 -3.38 -2.30
N MET A 99 11.81 -4.28 -1.94
CA MET A 99 10.58 -4.55 -2.69
C MET A 99 9.39 -3.64 -2.39
N SER A 100 9.54 -2.62 -1.53
CA SER A 100 8.48 -1.61 -1.36
C SER A 100 8.23 -0.85 -2.68
N TYR A 101 7.00 -0.38 -2.90
CA TYR A 101 6.65 0.31 -4.15
C TYR A 101 7.52 1.54 -4.41
N SER A 102 7.76 2.37 -3.38
CA SER A 102 8.67 3.52 -3.49
C SER A 102 10.09 3.09 -3.86
N ASN A 103 10.67 2.10 -3.17
CA ASN A 103 12.02 1.62 -3.49
C ASN A 103 12.10 1.05 -4.92
N ARG A 104 11.05 0.37 -5.39
CA ARG A 104 11.01 -0.14 -6.77
C ARG A 104 10.95 0.98 -7.80
N ILE A 105 10.22 2.06 -7.53
CA ILE A 105 10.21 3.27 -8.37
C ILE A 105 11.59 3.91 -8.40
N ASP A 106 12.21 4.13 -7.24
CA ASP A 106 13.54 4.75 -7.12
C ASP A 106 14.62 3.94 -7.85
N ASN A 107 14.57 2.61 -7.71
CA ASN A 107 15.47 1.71 -8.43
C ASN A 107 15.19 1.70 -9.95
N LEU A 108 13.94 1.85 -10.38
CA LEU A 108 13.60 1.95 -11.81
C LEU A 108 14.11 3.26 -12.40
N GLN A 109 13.97 4.38 -11.68
CA GLN A 109 14.55 5.67 -12.07
C GLN A 109 16.08 5.61 -12.15
N SER A 110 16.72 4.92 -11.21
CA SER A 110 18.17 4.68 -11.23
C SER A 110 18.59 3.88 -12.47
N LEU A 111 17.80 2.85 -12.85
CA LEU A 111 18.04 2.10 -14.08
C LEU A 111 17.90 2.99 -15.32
N ILE A 112 16.84 3.80 -15.39
CA ILE A 112 16.60 4.73 -16.51
C ILE A 112 17.76 5.72 -16.65
N SER A 113 18.25 6.27 -15.54
CA SER A 113 19.40 7.17 -15.52
C SER A 113 20.67 6.49 -16.06
N LEU A 114 20.94 5.25 -15.62
CA LEU A 114 22.06 4.46 -16.13
C LEU A 114 21.92 4.21 -17.64
N LEU A 115 20.77 3.75 -18.11
CA LEU A 115 20.53 3.48 -19.53
C LEU A 115 20.67 4.75 -20.39
N SER A 116 20.23 5.90 -19.88
CA SER A 116 20.38 7.19 -20.55
C SER A 116 21.84 7.63 -20.70
N SER A 117 22.71 7.18 -19.78
CA SER A 117 24.14 7.50 -19.82
C SER A 117 24.95 6.62 -20.76
N ILE A 118 24.36 5.55 -21.31
CA ILE A 118 25.02 4.57 -22.18
C ILE A 118 24.60 4.83 -23.63
N PRO A 119 25.44 5.46 -24.47
CA PRO A 119 25.07 5.78 -25.85
C PRO A 119 24.78 4.55 -26.72
N ALA A 120 25.38 3.40 -26.38
CA ALA A 120 25.14 2.13 -27.07
C ALA A 120 23.73 1.57 -26.83
N TYR A 121 23.04 1.99 -25.77
CA TYR A 121 21.69 1.53 -25.47
C TYR A 121 20.66 2.26 -26.35
N ASN A 122 20.44 1.74 -27.55
CA ASN A 122 19.49 2.28 -28.52
C ASN A 122 18.56 1.18 -29.07
N PRO A 123 17.62 0.67 -28.26
CA PRO A 123 16.73 -0.41 -28.69
C PRO A 123 15.72 0.06 -29.75
N ASN A 124 15.36 -0.84 -30.66
CA ASN A 124 14.38 -0.57 -31.72
C ASN A 124 12.94 -0.65 -31.21
N GLU A 125 12.69 -1.53 -30.23
CA GLU A 125 11.37 -1.76 -29.64
C GLU A 125 10.95 -0.56 -28.78
N GLU A 126 9.80 0.04 -29.08
CA GLU A 126 9.30 1.23 -28.38
C GLU A 126 9.24 1.06 -26.86
N GLU A 127 8.77 -0.09 -26.37
CA GLU A 127 8.63 -0.37 -24.94
C GLU A 127 9.97 -0.41 -24.17
N LEU A 128 11.09 -0.63 -24.87
CA LEU A 128 12.42 -0.72 -24.27
C LEU A 128 13.14 0.63 -24.27
N LYS A 129 12.64 1.61 -25.01
CA LYS A 129 13.26 2.94 -25.07
C LYS A 129 13.20 3.62 -23.71
N VAL A 130 14.23 4.43 -23.44
CA VAL A 130 14.34 5.24 -22.22
C VAL A 130 13.09 6.10 -21.98
N SER A 131 12.49 6.66 -23.03
CA SER A 131 11.26 7.47 -22.94
C SER A 131 10.04 6.66 -22.49
N ALA A 132 9.89 5.42 -22.97
CA ALA A 132 8.82 4.52 -22.55
C ALA A 132 9.03 4.07 -21.10
N LEU A 133 10.26 3.74 -20.71
CA LEU A 133 10.59 3.41 -19.32
C LEU A 133 10.35 4.59 -18.37
N ALA A 134 10.67 5.81 -18.77
CA ALA A 134 10.37 7.03 -18.02
C ALA A 134 8.86 7.25 -17.86
N SER A 135 8.08 7.02 -18.91
CA SER A 135 6.62 7.09 -18.87
C SER A 135 6.03 6.06 -17.92
N LEU A 136 6.55 4.82 -17.93
CA LEU A 136 6.17 3.77 -16.99
C LEU A 136 6.52 4.16 -15.53
N ALA A 137 7.71 4.72 -15.29
CA ALA A 137 8.09 5.17 -13.95
C ALA A 137 7.14 6.26 -13.42
N ALA A 138 6.73 7.20 -14.29
CA ALA A 138 5.75 8.22 -13.95
C ALA A 138 4.36 7.61 -13.66
N GLU A 139 3.91 6.63 -14.44
CA GLU A 139 2.66 5.92 -14.17
C GLU A 139 2.68 5.22 -12.81
N LEU A 140 3.76 4.47 -12.51
CA LEU A 140 3.90 3.79 -11.22
C LEU A 140 3.89 4.78 -10.05
N GLN A 141 4.53 5.95 -10.22
CA GLN A 141 4.52 7.03 -9.23
C GLN A 141 3.12 7.61 -9.02
N ASP A 142 2.35 7.84 -10.08
CA ASP A 142 0.95 8.29 -10.01
C ASP A 142 0.08 7.27 -9.27
N LYS A 143 0.16 5.98 -9.63
CA LYS A 143 -0.59 4.92 -8.94
C LYS A 143 -0.23 4.83 -7.46
N ASN A 144 1.06 4.96 -7.10
CA ASN A 144 1.50 4.98 -5.71
C ASN A 144 0.94 6.19 -4.95
N THR A 145 0.93 7.36 -5.59
CA THR A 145 0.38 8.61 -5.01
C THR A 145 -1.14 8.50 -4.80
N ARG A 146 -1.87 7.87 -5.73
CA ARG A 146 -3.32 7.65 -5.60
C ARG A 146 -3.67 6.74 -4.43
N VAL A 147 -2.88 5.70 -4.17
CA VAL A 147 -3.07 4.85 -2.98
C VAL A 147 -2.85 5.66 -1.71
N ALA A 148 -1.80 6.48 -1.63
CA ALA A 148 -1.56 7.34 -0.48
C ALA A 148 -2.69 8.35 -0.25
N SER A 149 -3.15 9.03 -1.32
CA SER A 149 -4.24 10.00 -1.25
C SER A 149 -5.57 9.37 -0.82
N SER A 150 -5.95 8.24 -1.43
CA SER A 150 -7.19 7.52 -1.07
C SER A 150 -7.14 6.93 0.34
N PHE A 151 -5.96 6.56 0.85
CA PHE A 151 -5.80 6.15 2.25
C PHE A 151 -6.07 7.29 3.23
N VAL A 152 -5.60 8.51 2.92
CA VAL A 152 -5.90 9.71 3.73
C VAL A 152 -7.41 9.98 3.74
N GLN A 153 -8.05 9.94 2.57
CA GLN A 153 -9.51 10.11 2.46
C GLN A 153 -10.29 9.06 3.25
N LEU A 154 -9.88 7.78 3.17
CA LEU A 154 -10.48 6.69 3.94
C LEU A 154 -10.34 6.91 5.45
N THR A 155 -9.18 7.37 5.89
CA THR A 155 -8.92 7.67 7.30
C THR A 155 -9.78 8.83 7.80
N ALA A 156 -9.88 9.91 7.02
CA ALA A 156 -10.77 11.04 7.34
C ALA A 156 -12.24 10.60 7.44
N ALA A 157 -12.72 9.80 6.48
CA ALA A 157 -14.08 9.26 6.49
C ALA A 157 -14.34 8.33 7.69
N ARG A 158 -13.35 7.49 8.06
CA ARG A 158 -13.42 6.65 9.27
C ARG A 158 -13.53 7.49 10.55
N ASN A 159 -12.76 8.56 10.65
CA ASN A 159 -12.78 9.46 11.81
C ASN A 159 -14.12 10.16 11.92
N LYS A 160 -14.60 10.82 10.84
CA LYS A 160 -15.92 11.47 10.79
C LYS A 160 -17.05 10.53 11.17
N ARG A 161 -17.06 9.32 10.60
CA ARG A 161 -18.05 8.28 10.95
C ARG A 161 -17.98 7.91 12.43
N THR A 162 -16.78 7.73 12.97
CA THR A 162 -16.58 7.34 14.37
C THR A 162 -17.03 8.44 15.33
N GLU A 163 -16.75 9.71 15.01
CA GLU A 163 -17.17 10.87 15.78
C GLU A 163 -18.69 10.97 15.89
N ILE A 164 -19.40 10.87 14.76
CA ILE A 164 -20.88 10.94 14.72
C ILE A 164 -21.54 9.78 15.46
N ILE A 165 -20.98 8.56 15.33
CA ILE A 165 -21.60 7.37 15.93
C ILE A 165 -21.26 7.26 17.42
N ARG A 166 -20.02 7.57 17.83
CA ARG A 166 -19.50 7.26 19.18
C ARG A 166 -18.67 8.36 19.86
N GLY A 167 -18.15 9.35 19.13
CA GLY A 167 -17.08 10.21 19.66
C GLY A 167 -17.55 11.43 20.45
N ALA A 168 -18.71 11.98 20.12
CA ALA A 168 -19.24 13.19 20.76
C ALA A 168 -20.26 12.88 21.88
N GLU A 169 -20.42 13.82 22.82
CA GLU A 169 -21.51 13.80 23.84
C GLU A 169 -22.90 13.77 23.20
N THR A 170 -23.02 14.25 21.95
CA THR A 170 -24.23 14.24 21.13
C THR A 170 -24.23 13.15 20.06
N SER A 171 -23.34 12.16 20.16
CA SER A 171 -23.27 11.05 19.22
C SER A 171 -24.52 10.17 19.26
N ILE A 172 -24.68 9.28 18.27
CA ILE A 172 -25.83 8.36 18.23
C ILE A 172 -25.88 7.48 19.48
N VAL A 173 -24.73 6.94 19.88
CA VAL A 173 -24.62 6.06 21.05
C VAL A 173 -25.02 6.80 22.32
N GLU A 174 -24.49 8.01 22.55
CA GLU A 174 -24.82 8.80 23.73
C GLU A 174 -26.28 9.27 23.72
N THR A 175 -26.77 9.75 22.59
CA THR A 175 -28.17 10.17 22.45
C THR A 175 -29.14 9.01 22.71
N ALA A 176 -28.85 7.81 22.19
CA ALA A 176 -29.66 6.63 22.43
C ALA A 176 -29.63 6.21 23.91
N SER A 177 -28.47 6.29 24.57
CA SER A 177 -28.32 6.02 26.01
C SER A 177 -29.11 7.01 26.86
N ASN A 178 -29.03 8.30 26.53
CA ASN A 178 -29.76 9.36 27.22
C ASN A 178 -31.28 9.21 27.07
N VAL A 179 -31.76 8.92 25.86
CA VAL A 179 -33.19 8.64 25.63
C VAL A 179 -33.65 7.43 26.44
N LYS A 180 -32.87 6.35 26.47
CA LYS A 180 -33.18 5.15 27.23
C LYS A 180 -33.25 5.43 28.74
N SER A 181 -32.33 6.21 29.27
CA SER A 181 -32.32 6.64 30.67
C SER A 181 -33.51 7.55 31.01
N TYR A 182 -33.87 8.47 30.12
CA TYR A 182 -35.01 9.37 30.30
C TYR A 182 -36.36 8.64 30.28
N VAL A 183 -36.57 7.72 29.33
CA VAL A 183 -37.79 6.90 29.30
C VAL A 183 -37.89 6.02 30.56
N ARG A 184 -36.74 5.53 31.07
CA ARG A 184 -36.69 4.78 32.33
C ARG A 184 -37.07 5.63 33.54
N SER A 185 -36.66 6.90 33.60
CA SER A 185 -36.98 7.78 34.73
C SER A 185 -38.45 8.19 34.72
N LEU A 186 -39.06 8.38 33.55
CA LEU A 186 -40.48 8.71 33.41
C LEU A 186 -41.42 7.56 33.78
N PHE A 187 -41.18 6.35 33.25
CA PHE A 187 -42.12 5.23 33.36
C PHE A 187 -41.70 4.16 34.37
N GLY A 188 -40.45 4.18 34.85
CA GLY A 188 -39.88 3.11 35.66
C GLY A 188 -39.39 1.91 34.84
N SER A 189 -38.62 1.03 35.48
CA SER A 189 -37.91 -0.09 34.82
C SER A 189 -38.80 -1.26 34.39
N THR A 190 -40.04 -1.32 34.88
CA THR A 190 -40.99 -2.43 34.65
C THR A 190 -42.09 -2.09 33.64
N HIS A 191 -42.27 -0.81 33.31
CA HIS A 191 -43.36 -0.37 32.43
C HIS A 191 -43.19 -0.84 30.97
N PRO A 192 -44.27 -1.21 30.27
CA PRO A 192 -44.21 -1.69 28.88
C PRO A 192 -43.43 -0.78 27.92
N ASN A 193 -43.63 0.54 27.99
CA ASN A 193 -42.94 1.51 27.13
C ASN A 193 -41.40 1.47 27.29
N TYR A 194 -40.87 1.39 28.51
CA TYR A 194 -39.42 1.23 28.71
C TYR A 194 -38.93 -0.15 28.24
N LYS A 195 -39.72 -1.20 28.46
CA LYS A 195 -39.36 -2.57 28.05
C LYS A 195 -39.15 -2.69 26.54
N GLN A 196 -39.89 -1.94 25.72
CA GLN A 196 -39.73 -1.91 24.25
C GLN A 196 -38.31 -1.52 23.82
N ILE A 197 -37.73 -0.49 24.44
CA ILE A 197 -36.38 -0.01 24.09
C ILE A 197 -35.27 -0.63 24.96
N SER A 198 -35.64 -1.25 26.10
CA SER A 198 -34.69 -1.78 27.09
C SER A 198 -33.69 -2.80 26.52
N LYS A 199 -34.10 -3.56 25.51
CA LYS A 199 -33.31 -4.62 24.87
C LYS A 199 -32.35 -4.13 23.78
N ILE A 200 -32.48 -2.87 23.35
CA ILE A 200 -31.54 -2.28 22.40
C ILE A 200 -30.18 -2.18 23.10
N ALA A 201 -29.22 -2.95 22.59
CA ALA A 201 -27.84 -2.93 23.06
C ALA A 201 -27.13 -1.73 22.44
N ILE A 202 -26.69 -0.82 23.29
CA ILE A 202 -25.95 0.37 22.90
C ILE A 202 -24.50 0.10 23.34
N LYS A 203 -23.62 -0.11 22.36
CA LYS A 203 -22.20 -0.47 22.54
C LYS A 203 -21.31 0.27 21.54
#